data_AF-A0A0B3S9W8-F1
#
_entry.id   AF-A0A0B3S9W8-F1
#
_cell.length_a   1.000
_cell.length_b   1.000
_cell.length_c   1.000
_cell.angle_alpha   90.00
_cell.angle_beta   90.00
_cell.angle_gamma   90.00
#
_symmetry.space_group_name_H-M   'P 1'
#
loop_
_entity.id
_entity.type
_entity.pdbx_description
1 polymer ?
#
loop_
_entity_poly.entity_id
_entity_poly.type
_entity_poly.pdbx_seq_one_letter_code
_entity_poly.pdbx_strand_id
1 'polypeptide(L)'
;MRPAVHIALAAGTVLALAGGGLMLFAPQVPALWQEGFPPLVWTGEGTFAVVNGPGAPLPKGVPLPAPAAQPFADGESRALLVMRDGQLVHEVYGPGIGPETRLNSYSLVKSLVGALVLLAPAEWCENPNSGRVSAYCCLCATPRDWAKVAHYLLQNGTGAHPFLPDTLWRDWILPDLAPAVRHAGAYGGHLRHDVLDRPDEALQGPFSYMAGHGGQVVYLLPARDTVVVRFGARPQLLHTTLYELFPE
;
A
#
# COMPACT_ATOMS: atom_id res chain seq x y z
N MET A 1 -11.30 0.05 53.58
CA MET A 1 -10.29 0.48 52.58
C MET A 1 -9.77 -0.75 51.85
N ARG A 2 -9.56 -0.61 50.52
CA ARG A 2 -9.01 -1.56 49.53
C ARG A 2 -10.00 -2.57 48.91
N PRO A 3 -10.55 -2.21 47.73
CA PRO A 3 -10.46 -3.10 46.58
C PRO A 3 -10.09 -2.27 45.32
N ALA A 4 -8.79 -2.06 45.09
CA ALA A 4 -8.31 -1.37 43.88
C ALA A 4 -7.18 -2.13 43.16
N VAL A 5 -6.75 -3.29 43.68
CA VAL A 5 -5.53 -3.97 43.20
C VAL A 5 -5.82 -5.04 42.13
N HIS A 6 -7.04 -5.59 42.04
CA HIS A 6 -7.34 -6.68 41.10
C HIS A 6 -7.79 -6.24 39.69
N ILE A 7 -8.25 -5.00 39.51
CA ILE A 7 -8.72 -4.52 38.19
C ILE A 7 -7.54 -4.10 37.30
N ALA A 8 -6.44 -3.61 37.89
CA ALA A 8 -5.26 -3.16 37.14
C ALA A 8 -4.48 -4.30 36.46
N LEU A 9 -4.42 -5.49 37.08
CA LEU A 9 -3.71 -6.64 36.51
C LEU A 9 -4.45 -7.24 35.29
N ALA A 10 -5.79 -7.25 35.31
CA ALA A 10 -6.58 -7.79 34.21
C ALA A 10 -6.52 -6.89 32.95
N ALA A 11 -6.53 -5.57 33.13
CA ALA A 11 -6.41 -4.61 32.03
C ALA A 11 -5.02 -4.65 31.36
N GLY A 12 -3.95 -4.82 32.14
CA GLY A 12 -2.59 -4.96 31.60
C GLY A 12 -2.37 -6.23 30.78
N THR A 13 -3.05 -7.33 31.15
CA THR A 13 -2.89 -8.63 30.46
C THR A 13 -3.66 -8.67 29.14
N VAL A 14 -4.82 -8.00 29.03
CA VAL A 14 -5.60 -7.90 27.79
C VAL A 14 -4.92 -7.00 26.76
N LEU A 15 -4.29 -5.88 27.19
CA LEU A 15 -3.52 -5.02 26.30
C LEU A 15 -2.26 -5.70 25.76
N ALA A 16 -1.58 -6.50 26.61
CA ALA A 16 -0.39 -7.25 26.21
C ALA A 16 -0.70 -8.38 25.20
N LEU A 17 -1.83 -9.07 25.34
CA LEU A 17 -2.29 -10.08 24.38
C LEU A 17 -2.74 -9.47 23.04
N ALA A 18 -3.39 -8.30 23.07
CA ALA A 18 -3.74 -7.56 21.86
C ALA A 18 -2.50 -7.01 21.13
N GLY A 19 -1.51 -6.50 21.87
CA GLY A 19 -0.23 -6.05 21.33
C GLY A 19 0.63 -7.19 20.78
N GLY A 20 0.73 -8.31 21.51
CA GLY A 20 1.46 -9.50 21.07
C GLY A 20 0.84 -10.18 19.85
N GLY A 21 -0.50 -10.24 19.79
CA GLY A 21 -1.22 -10.68 18.60
C GLY A 21 -0.96 -9.77 17.39
N LEU A 22 -1.07 -8.45 17.57
CA LEU A 22 -0.79 -7.49 16.50
C LEU A 22 0.65 -7.60 15.96
N MET A 23 1.64 -7.83 16.83
CA MET A 23 3.04 -8.00 16.39
C MET A 23 3.29 -9.31 15.63
N LEU A 24 2.53 -10.37 15.88
CA LEU A 24 2.60 -11.61 15.09
C LEU A 24 2.00 -11.44 13.68
N PHE A 25 0.96 -10.62 13.53
CA PHE A 25 0.25 -10.40 12.26
C PHE A 25 0.70 -9.16 11.48
N ALA A 26 1.35 -8.24 12.18
CA ALA A 26 1.91 -7.02 11.63
C ALA A 26 3.29 -6.77 12.26
N PRO A 27 4.29 -7.63 11.97
CA PRO A 27 5.67 -7.49 12.48
C PRO A 27 6.35 -6.19 12.01
N GLN A 28 5.76 -5.49 11.04
CA GLN A 28 6.15 -4.16 10.62
C GLN A 28 5.62 -3.04 11.53
N VAL A 29 4.73 -3.31 12.49
CA VAL A 29 4.24 -2.29 13.44
C VAL A 29 5.40 -1.66 14.22
N PRO A 30 6.39 -2.41 14.73
CA PRO A 30 7.62 -1.81 15.25
C PRO A 30 8.35 -0.90 14.27
N ALA A 31 8.51 -1.30 13.01
CA ALA A 31 9.16 -0.47 11.99
C ALA A 31 8.37 0.82 11.72
N LEU A 32 7.06 0.69 11.48
CA LEU A 32 6.14 1.82 11.30
C LEU A 32 6.08 2.73 12.54
N TRP A 33 6.22 2.16 13.73
CA TRP A 33 6.23 2.91 14.97
C TRP A 33 7.55 3.65 15.20
N GLN A 34 8.68 3.03 14.82
CA GLN A 34 10.01 3.65 14.81
C GLN A 34 10.10 4.76 13.75
N GLU A 35 9.49 4.56 12.59
CA GLU A 35 9.34 5.58 11.54
C GLU A 35 8.47 6.77 12.00
N GLY A 36 7.64 6.56 13.02
CA GLY A 36 6.74 7.56 13.56
C GLY A 36 5.62 7.93 12.58
N PHE A 37 4.78 8.89 12.98
CA PHE A 37 3.83 9.49 12.04
C PHE A 37 4.53 10.61 11.29
N PRO A 38 4.67 10.51 9.95
CA PRO A 38 5.35 11.55 9.20
C PRO A 38 4.58 12.88 9.28
N PRO A 39 5.29 14.03 9.31
CA PRO A 39 4.64 15.34 9.30
C PRO A 39 3.89 15.57 7.99
N LEU A 40 2.96 16.53 8.02
CA LEU A 40 2.14 16.89 6.86
C LEU A 40 2.99 17.36 5.68
N VAL A 41 3.99 18.21 5.95
CA VAL A 41 4.96 18.64 4.95
C VAL A 41 6.05 17.60 4.91
N TRP A 42 6.31 17.05 3.73
CA TRP A 42 7.39 16.10 3.52
C TRP A 42 8.74 16.79 3.78
N THR A 43 9.52 16.26 4.72
CA THR A 43 10.79 16.86 5.15
C THR A 43 11.95 16.58 4.20
N GLY A 44 11.83 15.56 3.34
CA GLY A 44 12.88 15.21 2.38
C GLY A 44 14.11 14.55 3.02
N GLU A 45 14.01 14.03 4.25
CA GLU A 45 15.08 13.20 4.84
C GLU A 45 15.14 11.84 4.12
N GLY A 46 16.22 11.58 3.37
CA GLY A 46 16.43 10.37 2.57
C GLY A 46 16.95 10.64 1.16
N THR A 47 17.18 9.57 0.37
CA THR A 47 17.50 9.67 -1.07
C THR A 47 16.22 9.45 -1.87
N PHE A 48 15.89 10.38 -2.78
CA PHE A 48 14.63 10.34 -3.52
C PHE A 48 14.86 10.50 -5.02
N ALA A 49 14.11 9.74 -5.82
CA ALA A 49 13.97 9.95 -7.25
C ALA A 49 12.72 10.79 -7.54
N VAL A 50 12.86 11.87 -8.29
CA VAL A 50 11.71 12.56 -8.89
C VAL A 50 11.33 11.82 -10.15
N VAL A 51 10.15 11.21 -10.15
CA VAL A 51 9.59 10.57 -11.34
C VAL A 51 8.71 11.59 -12.04
N ASN A 52 9.21 12.16 -13.13
CA ASN A 52 8.46 13.11 -13.94
C ASN A 52 7.36 12.36 -14.70
N GLY A 53 6.11 12.76 -14.47
CA GLY A 53 4.99 12.32 -15.30
C GLY A 53 5.01 12.99 -16.68
N PRO A 54 4.27 12.46 -17.66
CA PRO A 54 4.24 13.00 -19.03
C PRO A 54 3.49 14.35 -19.16
N GLY A 55 2.87 14.84 -18.08
CA GLY A 55 2.04 16.06 -18.09
C GLY A 55 2.86 17.34 -17.97
N ALA A 56 2.44 18.38 -18.69
CA ALA A 56 2.92 19.74 -18.46
C ALA A 56 2.42 20.26 -17.10
N PRO A 57 3.15 21.20 -16.45
CA PRO A 57 2.67 21.86 -15.25
C PRO A 57 1.30 22.51 -15.49
N LEU A 58 0.40 22.38 -14.51
CA LEU A 58 -0.91 23.02 -14.58
C LEU A 58 -0.74 24.55 -14.40
N PRO A 59 -1.39 25.38 -15.24
CA PRO A 59 -1.45 26.82 -14.99
C PRO A 59 -2.06 27.13 -13.63
N LYS A 60 -1.59 28.20 -13.00
CA LYS A 60 -2.06 28.66 -11.69
C LYS A 60 -3.56 28.99 -11.72
N GLY A 61 -4.33 28.45 -10.78
CA GLY A 61 -5.73 28.82 -10.57
C GLY A 61 -5.90 30.22 -9.96
N VAL A 62 -7.13 30.75 -9.97
CA VAL A 62 -7.45 32.00 -9.26
C VAL A 62 -7.75 31.73 -7.77
N PRO A 63 -7.68 32.73 -6.88
CA PRO A 63 -8.02 32.54 -5.46
C PRO A 63 -9.45 32.02 -5.24
N LEU A 64 -9.72 31.49 -4.05
CA LEU A 64 -11.08 31.11 -3.67
C LEU A 64 -12.03 32.31 -3.62
N PRO A 65 -13.31 32.14 -4.01
CA PRO A 65 -14.31 33.17 -3.77
C PRO A 65 -14.49 33.36 -2.26
N ALA A 66 -14.84 34.59 -1.84
CA ALA A 66 -14.93 34.95 -0.42
C ALA A 66 -15.74 33.96 0.46
N PRO A 67 -16.90 33.41 0.02
CA PRO A 67 -17.64 32.43 0.80
C PRO A 67 -16.87 31.12 1.08
N ALA A 68 -15.91 30.75 0.22
CA ALA A 68 -15.07 29.56 0.39
C ALA A 68 -13.75 29.85 1.11
N ALA A 69 -13.31 31.12 1.15
CA ALA A 69 -12.10 31.53 1.86
C ALA A 69 -12.26 31.45 3.39
N GLN A 70 -13.46 31.75 3.91
CA GLN A 70 -13.72 31.72 5.35
C GLN A 70 -13.64 30.29 5.93
N PRO A 71 -14.33 29.26 5.38
CA PRO A 71 -14.18 27.88 5.85
C PRO A 71 -12.76 27.33 5.69
N PHE A 72 -12.02 27.78 4.66
CA PHE A 72 -10.62 27.40 4.48
C PHE A 72 -9.77 27.87 5.66
N ALA A 73 -9.91 29.15 6.05
CA ALA A 73 -9.20 29.74 7.17
C ALA A 73 -9.62 29.11 8.50
N ASP A 74 -10.92 29.00 8.75
CA ASP A 74 -11.47 28.50 10.01
C ASP A 74 -11.18 27.00 10.22
N GLY A 75 -11.10 26.22 9.14
CA GLY A 75 -10.83 24.79 9.17
C GLY A 75 -9.35 24.41 9.24
N GLU A 76 -8.44 25.37 9.47
CA GLU A 76 -6.98 25.18 9.44
C GLU A 76 -6.49 24.46 8.17
N SER A 77 -7.17 24.73 7.04
CA SER A 77 -6.88 24.08 5.77
C SER A 77 -5.50 24.46 5.24
N ARG A 78 -4.82 23.48 4.63
CA ARG A 78 -3.40 23.59 4.28
C ARG A 78 -3.18 23.84 2.79
N ALA A 79 -4.04 23.28 1.95
CA ALA A 79 -4.17 23.61 0.54
C ALA A 79 -5.59 23.26 0.09
N LEU A 80 -6.16 24.03 -0.84
CA LEU A 80 -7.43 23.71 -1.50
C LEU A 80 -7.34 24.10 -2.97
N LEU A 81 -7.54 23.11 -3.83
CA LEU A 81 -7.49 23.26 -5.28
C LEU A 81 -8.80 22.74 -5.86
N VAL A 82 -9.30 23.43 -6.88
CA VAL A 82 -10.46 23.01 -7.67
C VAL A 82 -10.02 22.89 -9.11
N MET A 83 -10.13 21.68 -9.66
CA MET A 83 -9.85 21.41 -11.07
C MET A 83 -11.16 21.10 -11.80
N ARG A 84 -11.33 21.68 -13.00
CA ARG A 84 -12.45 21.42 -13.90
C ARG A 84 -11.92 21.37 -15.33
N ASP A 85 -12.31 20.34 -16.09
CA ASP A 85 -11.90 20.15 -17.49
C ASP A 85 -10.37 20.19 -17.70
N GLY A 86 -9.62 19.63 -16.75
CA GLY A 86 -8.15 19.59 -16.77
C GLY A 86 -7.48 20.92 -16.42
N GLN A 87 -8.23 21.93 -15.97
CA GLN A 87 -7.70 23.25 -15.60
C GLN A 87 -7.94 23.54 -14.12
N LEU A 88 -6.94 24.11 -13.45
CA LEU A 88 -7.12 24.66 -12.10
C LEU A 88 -7.97 25.92 -12.18
N VAL A 89 -9.21 25.84 -11.72
CA VAL A 89 -10.13 26.99 -11.68
C VAL A 89 -9.99 27.75 -10.37
N HIS A 90 -9.62 27.08 -9.28
CA HIS A 90 -9.23 27.74 -8.03
C HIS A 90 -8.03 27.07 -7.36
N GLU A 91 -7.20 27.86 -6.69
CA GLU A 91 -6.18 27.36 -5.77
C GLU A 91 -5.94 28.34 -4.60
N VAL A 92 -5.68 27.80 -3.42
CA VAL A 92 -5.21 28.53 -2.24
C VAL A 92 -4.32 27.61 -1.39
N TYR A 93 -3.34 28.21 -0.71
CA TYR A 93 -2.42 27.51 0.18
C TYR A 93 -2.37 28.22 1.53
N GLY A 94 -2.21 27.43 2.60
CA GLY A 94 -2.00 27.94 3.94
C GLY A 94 -0.57 28.46 4.15
N PRO A 95 -0.28 29.06 5.31
CA PRO A 95 1.05 29.60 5.62
C PRO A 95 2.17 28.56 5.47
N GLY A 96 3.24 28.95 4.77
CA GLY A 96 4.43 28.11 4.56
C GLY A 96 4.27 26.99 3.51
N ILE A 97 3.11 26.90 2.85
CA ILE A 97 2.83 25.92 1.81
C ILE A 97 2.62 26.67 0.48
N GLY A 98 3.09 26.09 -0.61
CA GLY A 98 2.90 26.58 -1.97
C GLY A 98 2.77 25.43 -2.97
N PRO A 99 2.67 25.75 -4.28
CA PRO A 99 2.45 24.75 -5.34
C PRO A 99 3.54 23.67 -5.42
N GLU A 100 4.77 23.99 -5.02
CA GLU A 100 5.90 23.06 -5.02
C GLU A 100 6.09 22.32 -3.68
N THR A 101 5.27 22.63 -2.66
CA THR A 101 5.37 21.98 -1.35
C THR A 101 4.86 20.55 -1.45
N ARG A 102 5.72 19.58 -1.15
CA ARG A 102 5.35 18.17 -1.09
C ARG A 102 4.57 17.87 0.19
N LEU A 103 3.32 17.44 0.04
CA LEU A 103 2.44 17.08 1.15
C LEU A 103 2.33 15.56 1.28
N ASN A 104 2.28 15.08 2.52
CA ASN A 104 2.04 13.68 2.79
C ASN A 104 0.56 13.34 2.49
N SER A 105 0.35 12.34 1.63
CA SER A 105 -0.99 11.90 1.26
C SER A 105 -1.68 11.08 2.36
N TYR A 106 -0.92 10.58 3.35
CA TYR A 106 -1.39 9.65 4.37
C TYR A 106 -2.18 8.49 3.74
N SER A 107 -3.42 8.25 4.17
CA SER A 107 -4.23 7.14 3.65
C SER A 107 -4.86 7.39 2.28
N LEU A 108 -4.72 8.59 1.69
CA LEU A 108 -5.18 8.85 0.31
C LEU A 108 -4.53 7.86 -0.69
N VAL A 109 -3.28 7.45 -0.43
CA VAL A 109 -2.57 6.47 -1.26
C VAL A 109 -3.32 5.13 -1.39
N LYS A 110 -4.07 4.70 -0.37
CA LYS A 110 -4.81 3.43 -0.43
C LYS A 110 -5.93 3.46 -1.46
N SER A 111 -6.59 4.61 -1.60
CA SER A 111 -7.61 4.82 -2.63
C SER A 111 -6.99 4.84 -4.03
N LEU A 112 -5.81 5.44 -4.19
CA LEU A 112 -5.07 5.39 -5.46
C LEU A 112 -4.70 3.94 -5.83
N VAL A 113 -4.12 3.18 -4.91
CA VAL A 113 -3.80 1.76 -5.11
C VAL A 113 -5.06 0.96 -5.42
N GLY A 114 -6.16 1.18 -4.69
CA GLY A 114 -7.45 0.55 -4.96
C GLY A 114 -7.98 0.86 -6.36
N ALA A 115 -7.84 2.11 -6.83
CA ALA A 115 -8.23 2.49 -8.19
C ALA A 115 -7.37 1.82 -9.25
N LEU A 116 -6.04 1.73 -9.06
CA LEU A 116 -5.14 1.00 -9.95
C LEU A 116 -5.50 -0.49 -10.05
N VAL A 117 -5.86 -1.09 -8.91
CA VAL A 117 -6.32 -2.46 -8.84
C VAL A 117 -7.59 -2.66 -9.65
N LEU A 118 -8.55 -1.72 -9.60
CA LEU A 118 -9.78 -1.76 -10.41
C LEU A 118 -9.57 -1.62 -11.93
N LEU A 119 -8.42 -1.12 -12.38
CA LEU A 119 -8.08 -1.08 -13.81
C LEU A 119 -7.70 -2.48 -14.36
N ALA A 120 -7.43 -3.45 -13.49
CA ALA A 120 -7.07 -4.79 -13.91
C ALA A 120 -8.25 -5.54 -14.55
N PRO A 121 -8.02 -6.37 -15.59
CA PRO A 121 -9.04 -7.24 -16.14
C PRO A 121 -9.51 -8.27 -15.11
N ALA A 122 -10.70 -8.12 -14.53
CA ALA A 122 -11.21 -9.00 -13.48
C ALA A 122 -12.73 -8.87 -13.30
N GLU A 123 -13.33 -9.89 -12.68
CA GLU A 123 -14.68 -9.82 -12.13
C GLU A 123 -14.61 -9.39 -10.66
N TRP A 124 -15.38 -8.37 -10.30
CA TRP A 124 -15.36 -7.77 -8.97
C TRP A 124 -16.70 -7.95 -8.29
N CYS A 125 -16.71 -8.20 -6.98
CA CYS A 125 -17.97 -8.21 -6.25
C CYS A 125 -18.53 -6.79 -6.12
N GLU A 126 -19.82 -6.67 -6.39
CA GLU A 126 -20.59 -5.46 -6.12
C GLU A 126 -21.17 -5.51 -4.70
N ASN A 127 -21.34 -4.33 -4.11
CA ASN A 127 -22.15 -4.18 -2.92
C ASN A 127 -23.62 -4.40 -3.30
N PRO A 128 -24.32 -5.39 -2.71
CA PRO A 128 -25.68 -5.75 -3.11
C PRO A 128 -26.71 -4.64 -2.84
N ASN A 129 -26.41 -3.70 -1.93
CA ASN A 129 -27.30 -2.59 -1.61
C ASN A 129 -27.13 -1.39 -2.56
N SER A 130 -25.97 -1.25 -3.21
CA SER A 130 -25.69 -0.09 -4.08
C SER A 130 -25.43 -0.45 -5.54
N GLY A 131 -25.20 -1.72 -5.88
CA GLY A 131 -24.79 -2.15 -7.22
C GLY A 131 -23.43 -1.59 -7.66
N ARG A 132 -22.61 -1.13 -6.70
CA ARG A 132 -21.27 -0.56 -6.99
C ARG A 132 -20.19 -1.52 -6.54
N VAL A 133 -19.10 -1.57 -7.28
CA VAL A 133 -17.91 -2.36 -6.92
C VAL A 133 -17.41 -2.01 -5.51
N SER A 134 -17.14 -3.02 -4.69
CA SER A 134 -16.59 -2.86 -3.34
C SER A 134 -15.07 -3.00 -3.33
N ALA A 135 -14.36 -1.88 -3.17
CA ALA A 135 -12.89 -1.83 -3.15
C ALA A 135 -12.28 -1.10 -1.94
N TYR A 136 -13.03 -1.00 -0.82
CA TYR A 136 -12.65 -0.12 0.30
C TYR A 136 -11.46 -0.62 1.13
N CYS A 137 -11.67 -1.60 2.02
CA CYS A 137 -10.61 -2.21 2.83
C CYS A 137 -10.42 -3.70 2.55
N CYS A 138 -11.45 -4.32 1.96
CA CYS A 138 -11.49 -5.70 1.56
C CYS A 138 -11.98 -5.75 0.11
N LEU A 139 -11.20 -6.39 -0.73
CA LEU A 139 -11.60 -6.69 -2.09
C LEU A 139 -12.24 -8.07 -2.12
N CYS A 140 -13.52 -8.10 -2.45
CA CYS A 140 -14.24 -9.35 -2.68
C CYS A 140 -14.13 -9.69 -4.18
N ALA A 141 -13.38 -10.74 -4.49
CA ALA A 141 -13.13 -11.21 -5.86
C ALA A 141 -12.80 -12.71 -5.80
N THR A 142 -12.94 -13.44 -6.92
CA THR A 142 -12.58 -14.86 -6.94
C THR A 142 -11.06 -15.04 -6.91
N PRO A 143 -10.53 -16.22 -6.54
CA PRO A 143 -9.09 -16.50 -6.64
C PRO A 143 -8.54 -16.31 -8.07
N ARG A 144 -9.35 -16.56 -9.11
CA ARG A 144 -8.96 -16.33 -10.51
C ARG A 144 -8.83 -14.85 -10.81
N ASP A 145 -9.70 -14.01 -10.28
CA ASP A 145 -9.61 -12.56 -10.43
C ASP A 145 -8.38 -12.00 -9.73
N TRP A 146 -8.09 -12.51 -8.53
CA TRP A 146 -6.83 -12.20 -7.85
C TRP A 146 -5.60 -12.61 -8.66
N ALA A 147 -5.64 -13.72 -9.41
CA ALA A 147 -4.54 -14.10 -10.30
C ALA A 147 -4.38 -13.11 -11.46
N LYS A 148 -5.49 -12.65 -12.06
CA LYS A 148 -5.46 -11.62 -13.12
C LYS A 148 -4.92 -10.29 -12.60
N VAL A 149 -5.38 -9.85 -11.42
CA VAL A 149 -4.89 -8.64 -10.74
C VAL A 149 -3.39 -8.77 -10.46
N ALA A 150 -2.96 -9.88 -9.86
CA ALA A 150 -1.56 -10.12 -9.54
C ALA A 150 -0.67 -10.07 -10.79
N HIS A 151 -1.13 -10.70 -11.88
CA HIS A 151 -0.41 -10.70 -13.15
C HIS A 151 -0.35 -9.30 -13.77
N TYR A 152 -1.44 -8.53 -13.70
CA TYR A 152 -1.44 -7.13 -14.15
C TYR A 152 -0.39 -6.30 -13.39
N LEU A 153 -0.29 -6.45 -12.07
CA LEU A 153 0.76 -5.78 -11.27
C LEU A 153 2.17 -6.29 -11.62
N LEU A 154 2.32 -7.61 -11.83
CA LEU A 154 3.57 -8.24 -12.25
C LEU A 154 4.03 -7.79 -13.65
N GLN A 155 3.11 -7.38 -14.51
CA GLN A 155 3.42 -6.93 -15.88
C GLN A 155 3.46 -5.41 -16.02
N ASN A 156 3.45 -4.68 -14.90
CA ASN A 156 3.37 -3.22 -14.89
C ASN A 156 2.13 -2.66 -15.62
N GLY A 157 1.05 -3.44 -15.73
CA GLY A 157 -0.17 -3.06 -16.42
C GLY A 157 -0.45 -3.94 -17.63
N THR A 158 -0.82 -3.33 -18.75
CA THR A 158 -0.88 -4.04 -20.05
C THR A 158 0.31 -3.62 -20.89
N GLY A 159 0.81 -4.48 -21.77
CA GLY A 159 2.01 -4.17 -22.56
C GLY A 159 1.96 -2.83 -23.31
N ALA A 160 0.79 -2.38 -23.76
CA ALA A 160 0.61 -1.09 -24.42
C ALA A 160 0.43 0.10 -23.45
N HIS A 161 0.04 -0.17 -22.20
CA HIS A 161 -0.32 0.84 -21.21
C HIS A 161 0.26 0.46 -19.84
N PRO A 162 1.55 0.73 -19.61
CA PRO A 162 2.13 0.57 -18.30
C PRO A 162 1.59 1.64 -17.33
N PHE A 163 1.35 1.28 -16.07
CA PHE A 163 0.87 2.26 -15.07
C PHE A 163 2.00 2.97 -14.32
N LEU A 164 3.23 2.45 -14.37
CA LEU A 164 4.45 3.12 -13.90
C LEU A 164 5.54 3.11 -14.98
N PRO A 165 6.51 4.03 -14.95
CA PRO A 165 7.75 3.86 -15.69
C PRO A 165 8.47 2.57 -15.27
N ASP A 166 9.07 1.85 -16.21
CA ASP A 166 9.69 0.53 -15.96
C ASP A 166 10.70 0.52 -14.82
N THR A 167 11.52 1.56 -14.69
CA THR A 167 12.49 1.67 -13.60
C THR A 167 11.80 1.71 -12.24
N LEU A 168 10.79 2.57 -12.11
CA LEU A 168 10.00 2.69 -10.89
C LEU A 168 9.21 1.41 -10.60
N TRP A 169 8.66 0.76 -11.63
CA TRP A 169 7.98 -0.51 -11.47
C TRP A 169 8.94 -1.59 -10.96
N ARG A 170 10.17 -1.70 -11.49
CA ARG A 170 11.18 -2.65 -11.01
C ARG A 170 11.54 -2.39 -9.55
N ASP A 171 11.77 -1.13 -9.19
CA ASP A 171 12.08 -0.72 -7.82
C ASP A 171 10.91 -0.97 -6.87
N TRP A 172 9.67 -0.92 -7.37
CA TRP A 172 8.47 -1.16 -6.58
C TRP A 172 8.14 -2.65 -6.44
N ILE A 173 8.15 -3.40 -7.55
CA ILE A 173 7.74 -4.81 -7.59
C ILE A 173 8.77 -5.70 -6.90
N LEU A 174 10.06 -5.38 -6.99
CA LEU A 174 11.16 -6.17 -6.43
C LEU A 174 12.42 -5.30 -6.28
N PRO A 175 12.44 -4.36 -5.30
CA PRO A 175 13.58 -3.48 -5.04
C PRO A 175 14.86 -4.28 -4.77
N ASP A 176 16.02 -3.69 -5.07
CA ASP A 176 17.31 -4.26 -4.71
C ASP A 176 17.56 -4.11 -3.21
N LEU A 177 17.25 -5.17 -2.46
CA LEU A 177 17.38 -5.24 -1.01
C LEU A 177 18.39 -6.32 -0.62
N ALA A 178 19.24 -6.00 0.35
CA ALA A 178 20.15 -6.95 0.96
C ALA A 178 19.39 -8.17 1.53
N PRO A 179 19.94 -9.40 1.47
CA PRO A 179 19.27 -10.61 1.93
C PRO A 179 18.77 -10.52 3.39
N ALA A 180 19.59 -9.96 4.29
CA ALA A 180 19.21 -9.79 5.70
C ALA A 180 17.94 -8.94 5.89
N VAL A 181 17.74 -7.94 5.03
CA VAL A 181 16.54 -7.08 5.05
C VAL A 181 15.31 -7.85 4.57
N ARG A 182 15.46 -8.70 3.54
CA ARG A 182 14.38 -9.57 3.05
C ARG A 182 13.94 -10.59 4.08
N HIS A 183 14.89 -11.29 4.71
CA HIS A 183 14.59 -12.26 5.77
C HIS A 183 13.91 -11.65 6.99
N ALA A 184 14.07 -10.35 7.22
CA ALA A 184 13.37 -9.62 8.27
C ALA A 184 11.91 -9.27 7.89
N GLY A 185 11.44 -9.65 6.69
CA GLY A 185 10.08 -9.40 6.21
C GLY A 185 9.86 -7.95 5.76
N ALA A 186 10.77 -7.43 4.94
CA ALA A 186 10.75 -6.05 4.46
C ALA A 186 9.40 -5.66 3.84
N TYR A 187 8.86 -4.52 4.25
CA TYR A 187 7.62 -3.96 3.74
C TYR A 187 7.88 -2.58 3.15
N GLY A 188 7.44 -2.36 1.91
CA GLY A 188 7.64 -1.10 1.19
C GLY A 188 6.68 -0.99 0.02
N GLY A 189 6.21 0.22 -0.29
CA GLY A 189 5.32 0.44 -1.44
C GLY A 189 4.02 -0.39 -1.41
N HIS A 190 3.53 -0.80 -0.24
CA HIS A 190 2.39 -1.73 -0.08
C HIS A 190 2.64 -3.19 -0.46
N LEU A 191 3.87 -3.59 -0.74
CA LEU A 191 4.29 -4.98 -0.93
C LEU A 191 5.20 -5.44 0.22
N ARG A 192 5.11 -6.73 0.54
CA ARG A 192 6.11 -7.42 1.37
C ARG A 192 7.14 -8.07 0.45
N HIS A 193 8.36 -8.20 0.94
CA HIS A 193 9.49 -8.77 0.20
C HIS A 193 10.17 -9.83 1.05
N ASP A 194 10.50 -10.95 0.42
CA ASP A 194 11.24 -12.03 1.05
C ASP A 194 12.09 -12.75 -0.02
N VAL A 195 12.72 -13.86 0.35
CA VAL A 195 13.59 -14.66 -0.51
C VAL A 195 13.36 -16.15 -0.29
N LEU A 196 13.42 -16.90 -1.39
CA LEU A 196 13.43 -18.35 -1.41
C LEU A 196 14.89 -18.79 -1.54
N ASP A 197 15.44 -19.38 -0.48
CA ASP A 197 16.87 -19.71 -0.36
C ASP A 197 17.13 -21.07 0.32
N ARG A 198 16.12 -21.95 0.41
CA ARG A 198 16.28 -23.26 1.04
C ARG A 198 17.27 -24.12 0.26
N PRO A 199 18.25 -24.76 0.94
CA PRO A 199 19.12 -25.74 0.28
C PRO A 199 18.30 -26.82 -0.42
N ASP A 200 18.82 -27.28 -1.56
CA ASP A 200 18.28 -28.42 -2.34
C ASP A 200 16.87 -28.22 -2.95
N GLU A 201 16.32 -27.01 -2.89
CA GLU A 201 15.06 -26.65 -3.55
C GLU A 201 15.30 -26.02 -4.93
N ALA A 202 14.52 -26.41 -5.94
CA ALA A 202 14.66 -25.87 -7.30
C ALA A 202 14.20 -24.39 -7.39
N LEU A 203 13.23 -24.00 -6.56
CA LEU A 203 12.70 -22.65 -6.52
C LEU A 203 13.56 -21.75 -5.64
N GLN A 204 14.32 -20.86 -6.27
CA GLN A 204 15.24 -19.93 -5.59
C GLN A 204 15.01 -18.48 -6.01
N GLY A 205 15.41 -17.55 -5.15
CA GLY A 205 15.50 -16.12 -5.44
C GLY A 205 14.47 -15.25 -4.71
N PRO A 206 14.62 -13.92 -4.83
CA PRO A 206 13.76 -12.95 -4.17
C PRO A 206 12.37 -12.92 -4.82
N PHE A 207 11.37 -12.59 -4.01
CA PHE A 207 10.00 -12.41 -4.48
C PHE A 207 9.27 -11.36 -3.62
N SER A 208 8.11 -10.94 -4.12
CA SER A 208 7.24 -10.01 -3.41
C SER A 208 5.87 -10.63 -3.19
N TYR A 209 5.15 -10.17 -2.18
CA TYR A 209 3.85 -10.74 -1.86
C TYR A 209 2.93 -9.77 -1.14
N MET A 210 1.64 -10.04 -1.26
CA MET A 210 0.58 -9.41 -0.49
C MET A 210 -0.03 -10.48 0.41
N ALA A 211 -0.24 -10.15 1.68
CA ALA A 211 -0.86 -11.05 2.65
C ALA A 211 -2.08 -10.39 3.28
N GLY A 212 -3.18 -11.14 3.39
CA GLY A 212 -4.42 -10.67 4.01
C GLY A 212 -4.78 -11.44 5.29
N HIS A 213 -5.75 -10.90 6.01
CA HIS A 213 -6.27 -11.47 7.25
C HIS A 213 -7.00 -12.80 7.04
N GLY A 214 -6.52 -13.89 7.64
CA GLY A 214 -7.08 -15.23 7.49
C GLY A 214 -6.13 -16.22 6.81
N GLY A 215 -5.04 -15.72 6.21
CA GLY A 215 -3.98 -16.54 5.61
C GLY A 215 -3.93 -16.45 4.08
N GLN A 216 -4.76 -15.66 3.43
CA GLN A 216 -4.64 -15.42 2.01
C GLN A 216 -3.32 -14.74 1.67
N VAL A 217 -2.66 -15.22 0.63
CA VAL A 217 -1.39 -14.71 0.15
C VAL A 217 -1.40 -14.71 -1.38
N VAL A 218 -0.93 -13.62 -1.96
CA VAL A 218 -0.65 -13.49 -3.39
C VAL A 218 0.85 -13.27 -3.54
N TYR A 219 1.52 -14.22 -4.17
CA TYR A 219 2.96 -14.15 -4.46
C TYR A 219 3.17 -13.63 -5.88
N LEU A 220 4.22 -12.82 -6.02
CA LEU A 220 4.68 -12.22 -7.26
C LEU A 220 6.15 -12.64 -7.42
N LEU A 221 6.45 -13.45 -8.45
CA LEU A 221 7.78 -13.97 -8.75
C LEU A 221 8.25 -13.40 -10.10
N PRO A 222 8.80 -12.17 -10.14
CA PRO A 222 9.18 -11.51 -11.40
C PRO A 222 10.20 -12.30 -12.23
N ALA A 223 11.17 -12.96 -11.57
CA ALA A 223 12.20 -13.74 -12.25
C ALA A 223 11.65 -14.94 -13.06
N ARG A 224 10.40 -15.35 -12.79
CA ARG A 224 9.74 -16.49 -13.44
C ARG A 224 8.45 -16.10 -14.16
N ASP A 225 8.13 -14.81 -14.22
CA ASP A 225 6.82 -14.33 -14.69
C ASP A 225 5.65 -15.13 -14.10
N THR A 226 5.67 -15.32 -12.79
CA THR A 226 4.74 -16.22 -12.11
C THR A 226 4.02 -15.53 -10.96
N VAL A 227 2.71 -15.77 -10.87
CA VAL A 227 1.88 -15.39 -9.72
C VAL A 227 1.30 -16.62 -9.08
N VAL A 228 1.25 -16.64 -7.75
CA VAL A 228 0.61 -17.72 -6.98
C VAL A 228 -0.42 -17.11 -6.04
N VAL A 229 -1.67 -17.56 -6.16
CA VAL A 229 -2.78 -17.08 -5.32
C VAL A 229 -3.22 -18.19 -4.39
N ARG A 230 -3.15 -17.93 -3.09
CA ARG A 230 -3.62 -18.83 -2.03
C ARG A 230 -4.68 -18.10 -1.22
N PHE A 231 -5.87 -18.67 -1.09
CA PHE A 231 -6.86 -18.27 -0.09
C PHE A 231 -6.94 -19.34 0.97
N GLY A 232 -6.64 -18.98 2.22
CA GLY A 232 -6.58 -19.90 3.35
C GLY A 232 -7.57 -19.51 4.45
N ALA A 233 -8.00 -20.50 5.24
CA ALA A 233 -8.76 -20.28 6.47
C ALA A 233 -7.87 -20.08 7.72
N ARG A 234 -6.55 -20.29 7.56
CA ARG A 234 -5.54 -20.03 8.58
C ARG A 234 -4.19 -19.64 7.97
N PRO A 235 -3.34 -18.90 8.70
CA PRO A 235 -1.95 -18.67 8.33
C PRO A 235 -1.21 -20.01 8.13
N GLN A 236 -0.27 -20.04 7.18
CA GLN A 236 0.70 -21.11 7.00
C GLN A 236 2.10 -20.49 7.00
N LEU A 237 3.12 -21.31 7.25
CA LEU A 237 4.50 -20.89 7.08
C LEU A 237 4.69 -20.36 5.66
N LEU A 238 5.33 -19.19 5.55
CA LEU A 238 5.64 -18.61 4.26
C LEU A 238 6.53 -19.60 3.49
N HIS A 239 6.33 -19.70 2.17
CA HIS A 239 7.11 -20.51 1.23
C HIS A 239 6.83 -22.02 1.19
N THR A 240 6.24 -22.66 2.22
CA THR A 240 6.14 -24.13 2.21
C THR A 240 5.37 -24.68 1.01
N THR A 241 4.33 -23.96 0.59
CA THR A 241 3.57 -24.34 -0.62
C THR A 241 4.30 -23.98 -1.91
N LEU A 242 5.18 -22.97 -1.92
CA LEU A 242 5.86 -22.54 -3.16
C LEU A 242 6.89 -23.56 -3.63
N TYR A 243 7.68 -24.12 -2.71
CA TYR A 243 8.70 -25.12 -3.03
C TYR A 243 8.11 -26.37 -3.70
N GLU A 244 6.94 -26.81 -3.25
CA GLU A 244 6.25 -28.00 -3.80
C GLU A 244 5.61 -27.77 -5.18
N LEU A 245 5.43 -26.52 -5.63
CA LEU A 245 4.73 -26.20 -6.89
C LEU A 245 5.62 -26.29 -8.13
N PHE A 246 6.94 -26.27 -7.96
CA PHE A 246 7.90 -26.29 -9.07
C PHE A 246 8.90 -27.45 -8.87
N PRO A 247 8.44 -28.71 -8.95
CA PRO A 247 9.35 -29.84 -9.01
C PRO A 247 10.23 -29.74 -10.27
N GLU A 248 11.44 -30.29 -10.20
CA GLU A 248 12.41 -30.30 -11.32
C GLU A 248 11.84 -30.78 -12.66
#